data_AF-A0A2E3HQY0-F1
#
_entry.id   AF-A0A2E3HQY0-F1
#
_cell.length_a   1.000
_cell.length_b   1.000
_cell.length_c   1.000
_cell.angle_alpha   90.00
_cell.angle_beta   90.00
_cell.angle_gamma   90.00
#
_symmetry.space_group_name_H-M   'P 1'
#
loop_
_entity.id
_entity.type
_entity.pdbx_description
1 polymer ?
#
loop_
_entity_poly.entity_id
_entity_poly.type
_entity_poly.pdbx_seq_one_letter_code
_entity_poly.pdbx_strand_id
1 'polypeptide(L)'
;MALVTDKFRIYAAESFRDTLLTQNKVYMFVGRAKTWGSTDVPPAGEPIDSFTYQSGTYADSVGFKRVDISDTALVVPRVDWIDPAQTTGGVGRTYSMYKPDYSPSKTTANGSSRLYDSNFYVMNSDFNVYKCLYNGQTPEFPRGRPSLVEPTGTSTTIIETGDSAGVYSYRWKYMYTIDADNILKFVTSEFIPVLPNALVQAAAGDGAIDSVVIENAGTGYNNKEYTDVPIRGDYAVNNGTQAKCTVKVTSGSIESVTITTAGSKYTFGTIDVGLIPNIGNGTLGSLDVIIPPNSGHGTDAIRELGAYRLMFASKLETSSAFVDFPNDLTYRRVGLVLNPFDFNTTTVCSQNTRSAVKAMIFSNDDTDPGYPTGNFAPGETITQASTNAKGFVVSYNSTTKVLKYYQDSVDGVQNGNVIAFSGGNQITSSVNAYTATPDTTFGSTNPATQITIGVSVYELGLSFVSGYANQEIQSNSGEILYIDNRNPITRSADQNEELKVVIEF
;
A
#
# COMPACT_ATOMS: atom_id res chain seq x y z
N MET A 1 5.77 22.62 23.31
CA MET A 1 5.09 21.47 22.67
C MET A 1 5.42 21.53 21.18
N ALA A 2 5.79 20.41 20.56
CA ALA A 2 6.10 20.31 19.14
C ALA A 2 5.28 19.17 18.52
N LEU A 3 4.98 19.24 17.23
CA LEU A 3 4.26 18.19 16.50
C LEU A 3 4.90 17.96 15.13
N VAL A 4 4.89 16.70 14.67
CA VAL A 4 5.20 16.35 13.28
C VAL A 4 3.91 16.49 12.48
N THR A 5 3.92 17.35 11.47
CA THR A 5 2.72 17.57 10.65
C THR A 5 2.48 16.40 9.72
N ASP A 6 1.22 16.15 9.38
CA ASP A 6 0.85 15.17 8.35
C ASP A 6 1.45 15.53 6.98
N LYS A 7 1.70 16.81 6.72
CA LYS A 7 2.36 17.25 5.49
C LYS A 7 3.78 16.72 5.36
N PHE A 8 4.49 16.59 6.49
CA PHE A 8 5.81 15.98 6.50
C PHE A 8 5.75 14.47 6.24
N ARG A 9 4.76 13.78 6.81
CA ARG A 9 4.54 12.34 6.57
C ARG A 9 4.21 12.04 5.11
N ILE A 10 3.32 12.84 4.51
CA ILE A 10 2.96 12.74 3.08
C ILE A 10 4.21 12.99 2.22
N TYR A 11 4.96 14.06 2.50
CA TYR A 11 6.21 14.37 1.80
C TYR A 11 7.24 13.23 1.90
N ALA A 12 7.37 12.60 3.07
CA ALA A 12 8.29 11.48 3.27
C ALA A 12 7.88 10.26 2.45
N ALA A 13 6.58 9.92 2.42
CA ALA A 13 6.04 8.83 1.62
C ALA A 13 6.24 9.06 0.11
N GLU A 14 5.90 10.26 -0.38
CA GLU A 14 6.12 10.67 -1.78
C GLU A 14 7.61 10.63 -2.14
N SER A 15 8.46 11.25 -1.33
CA SER A 15 9.90 11.31 -1.57
C SER A 15 10.52 9.93 -1.62
N PHE A 16 10.14 9.03 -0.70
CA PHE A 16 10.63 7.65 -0.72
C PHE A 16 10.19 6.92 -1.99
N ARG A 17 8.91 7.02 -2.36
CA ARG A 17 8.39 6.41 -3.60
C ARG A 17 9.13 6.90 -4.84
N ASP A 18 9.37 8.20 -4.94
CA ASP A 18 10.02 8.81 -6.10
C ASP A 18 11.48 8.38 -6.25
N THR A 19 12.15 7.99 -5.15
CA THR A 19 13.51 7.43 -5.23
C THR A 19 13.57 6.14 -6.06
N LEU A 20 12.48 5.39 -6.17
CA LEU A 20 12.43 4.13 -6.92
C LEU A 20 12.57 4.33 -8.45
N LEU A 21 12.31 5.54 -8.95
CA LEU A 21 12.45 5.87 -10.37
C LEU A 21 13.91 5.79 -10.85
N THR A 22 14.85 6.25 -10.03
CA THR A 22 16.22 6.54 -10.51
C THR A 22 17.34 6.15 -9.56
N GLN A 23 17.07 5.99 -8.26
CA GLN A 23 18.12 5.82 -7.26
C GLN A 23 18.02 4.45 -6.60
N ASN A 24 16.86 4.15 -6.04
CA ASN A 24 16.66 3.01 -5.15
C ASN A 24 16.02 1.84 -5.89
N LYS A 25 16.34 0.63 -5.42
CA LYS A 25 15.75 -0.63 -5.81
C LYS A 25 15.26 -1.34 -4.57
N VAL A 26 13.96 -1.60 -4.49
CA VAL A 26 13.35 -2.35 -3.41
C VAL A 26 13.04 -3.75 -3.92
N TYR A 27 13.38 -4.75 -3.14
CA TYR A 27 13.04 -6.14 -3.40
C TYR A 27 12.15 -6.67 -2.30
N MET A 28 11.04 -7.29 -2.68
CA MET A 28 10.27 -8.14 -1.79
C MET A 28 10.87 -9.54 -1.79
N PHE A 29 11.06 -10.14 -0.63
CA PHE A 29 11.52 -11.53 -0.53
C PHE A 29 10.52 -12.41 0.20
N VAL A 30 10.60 -13.71 -0.12
CA VAL A 30 10.01 -14.77 0.68
C VAL A 30 11.13 -15.64 1.25
N GLY A 31 10.90 -16.18 2.43
CA GLY A 31 11.90 -16.97 3.14
C GLY A 31 11.29 -17.86 4.20
N ARG A 32 12.17 -18.42 5.04
CA ARG A 32 11.86 -19.30 6.15
C ARG A 32 11.15 -20.57 5.69
N ALA A 33 11.88 -21.41 4.95
CA ALA A 33 11.41 -22.75 4.57
C ALA A 33 11.25 -23.69 5.78
N LYS A 34 12.12 -23.51 6.79
CA LYS A 34 12.08 -24.23 8.06
C LYS A 34 10.86 -23.87 8.90
N THR A 35 10.28 -24.85 9.57
CA THR A 35 9.15 -24.69 10.48
C THR A 35 9.49 -23.75 11.66
N TRP A 36 8.47 -23.12 12.23
CA TRP A 36 8.63 -22.35 13.48
C TRP A 36 8.82 -23.27 14.70
N GLY A 37 8.26 -24.47 14.63
CA GLY A 37 8.21 -25.45 15.71
C GLY A 37 7.03 -26.41 15.50
N SER A 38 6.51 -27.01 16.57
CA SER A 38 5.43 -28.01 16.50
C SER A 38 4.05 -27.44 16.14
N THR A 39 3.81 -26.15 16.42
CA THR A 39 2.55 -25.47 16.11
C THR A 39 2.56 -24.71 14.79
N ASP A 40 3.73 -24.60 14.14
CA ASP A 40 3.96 -23.85 12.90
C ASP A 40 3.39 -22.40 12.89
N VAL A 41 3.18 -21.85 14.09
CA VAL A 41 2.81 -20.45 14.34
C VAL A 41 4.08 -19.65 14.61
N PRO A 42 4.24 -18.43 14.05
CA PRO A 42 5.33 -17.54 14.39
C PRO A 42 5.54 -17.41 15.91
N PRO A 43 6.79 -17.44 16.39
CA PRO A 43 7.08 -17.25 17.81
C PRO A 43 6.50 -15.94 18.34
N ALA A 44 5.93 -15.98 19.54
CA ALA A 44 5.37 -14.80 20.17
C ALA A 44 6.48 -13.75 20.42
N GLY A 45 6.21 -12.49 20.04
CA GLY A 45 7.17 -11.40 20.18
C GLY A 45 8.17 -11.27 19.02
N GLU A 46 8.04 -12.10 17.98
CA GLU A 46 8.73 -11.91 16.70
C GLU A 46 7.78 -11.30 15.64
N PRO A 47 8.29 -10.57 14.62
CA PRO A 47 9.70 -10.29 14.32
C PRO A 47 10.37 -9.33 15.32
N ILE A 48 11.69 -9.44 15.47
CA ILE A 48 12.50 -8.62 16.39
C ILE A 48 13.36 -7.64 15.58
N ASP A 49 13.30 -6.36 15.92
CA ASP A 49 14.18 -5.35 15.34
C ASP A 49 15.58 -5.44 15.99
N SER A 50 16.46 -6.22 15.38
CA SER A 50 17.87 -6.35 15.79
C SER A 50 18.75 -6.85 14.64
N PHE A 51 20.03 -6.46 14.65
CA PHE A 51 20.99 -6.90 13.62
C PHE A 51 21.13 -8.42 13.52
N THR A 52 21.01 -9.14 14.64
CA THR A 52 21.05 -10.61 14.66
C THR A 52 19.82 -11.19 13.96
N TYR A 53 18.63 -10.66 14.24
CA TYR A 53 17.38 -11.11 13.60
C TYR A 53 17.36 -10.81 12.10
N GLN A 54 17.84 -9.62 11.72
CA GLN A 54 18.02 -9.21 10.33
C GLN A 54 18.96 -10.17 9.58
N SER A 55 20.12 -10.47 10.18
CA SER A 55 21.09 -11.38 9.58
C SER A 55 20.55 -12.81 9.44
N GLY A 56 19.82 -13.29 10.46
CA GLY A 56 19.14 -14.59 10.41
C GLY A 56 18.05 -14.64 9.35
N THR A 57 17.31 -13.55 9.16
CA THR A 57 16.28 -13.40 8.13
C THR A 57 16.86 -13.45 6.72
N TYR A 58 18.06 -12.90 6.53
CA TYR A 58 18.78 -13.01 5.27
C TYR A 58 19.24 -14.45 5.01
N ALA A 59 19.75 -15.13 6.05
CA ALA A 59 20.30 -16.47 5.94
C ALA A 59 19.27 -17.54 5.58
N ASP A 60 17.99 -17.33 5.91
CA ASP A 60 16.88 -18.24 5.56
C ASP A 60 15.93 -17.68 4.48
N SER A 61 16.33 -16.61 3.80
CA SER A 61 15.63 -16.08 2.62
C SER A 61 15.80 -17.01 1.40
N VAL A 62 14.81 -17.04 0.51
CA VAL A 62 14.78 -17.99 -0.62
C VAL A 62 14.83 -17.29 -1.97
N GLY A 63 13.94 -16.33 -2.20
CA GLY A 63 13.82 -15.64 -3.47
C GLY A 63 13.41 -14.20 -3.26
N PHE A 64 13.96 -13.32 -4.08
CA PHE A 64 13.73 -11.88 -4.07
C PHE A 64 13.15 -11.46 -5.42
N LYS A 65 12.16 -10.59 -5.38
CA LYS A 65 11.51 -9.98 -6.55
C LYS A 65 11.54 -8.47 -6.41
N ARG A 66 12.06 -7.80 -7.43
CA ARG A 66 12.10 -6.34 -7.50
C ARG A 66 10.68 -5.78 -7.52
N VAL A 67 10.47 -4.70 -6.78
CA VAL A 67 9.24 -3.91 -6.78
C VAL A 67 9.57 -2.57 -7.42
N ASP A 68 9.02 -2.32 -8.60
CA ASP A 68 9.21 -1.07 -9.32
C ASP A 68 8.21 -0.01 -8.86
N ILE A 69 8.39 1.25 -9.27
CA ILE A 69 7.43 2.31 -8.91
C ILE A 69 6.00 2.00 -9.40
N SER A 70 5.87 1.30 -10.54
CA SER A 70 4.58 0.80 -11.07
C SER A 70 3.96 -0.28 -10.20
N ASP A 71 4.74 -0.88 -9.30
CA ASP A 71 4.32 -1.84 -8.29
C ASP A 71 4.06 -1.18 -6.93
N THR A 72 4.03 0.16 -6.89
CA THR A 72 3.73 0.93 -5.68
C THR A 72 2.61 1.93 -5.88
N ALA A 73 1.82 2.15 -4.82
CA ALA A 73 0.80 3.19 -4.77
C ALA A 73 0.80 3.90 -3.42
N LEU A 74 0.62 5.22 -3.45
CA LEU A 74 0.23 5.95 -2.25
C LEU A 74 -1.23 5.62 -1.96
N VAL A 75 -1.53 5.20 -0.74
CA VAL A 75 -2.85 4.68 -0.38
C VAL A 75 -3.45 5.41 0.81
N VAL A 76 -4.77 5.41 0.87
CA VAL A 76 -5.56 5.88 2.01
C VAL A 76 -6.49 4.77 2.49
N PRO A 77 -6.93 4.78 3.76
CA PRO A 77 -7.92 3.85 4.25
C PRO A 77 -9.16 3.81 3.34
N ARG A 78 -9.65 2.62 3.03
CA ARG A 78 -10.83 2.44 2.21
C ARG A 78 -12.06 2.91 2.98
N VAL A 79 -12.78 3.86 2.40
CA VAL A 79 -14.08 4.31 2.88
C VAL A 79 -15.07 4.16 1.75
N ASP A 80 -15.95 3.16 1.84
CA ASP A 80 -17.01 2.97 0.85
C ASP A 80 -18.22 3.83 1.19
N TRP A 81 -18.90 4.32 0.15
CA TRP A 81 -20.28 4.75 0.30
C TRP A 81 -21.15 3.51 0.57
N ILE A 82 -22.03 3.58 1.56
CA ILE A 82 -22.87 2.45 1.99
C ILE A 82 -24.31 2.81 1.74
N ASP A 83 -25.02 1.99 0.96
CA ASP A 83 -26.44 2.13 0.73
C ASP A 83 -27.19 2.10 2.07
N PRO A 84 -28.10 3.05 2.36
CA PRO A 84 -28.92 3.02 3.56
C PRO A 84 -29.56 1.65 3.83
N ALA A 85 -29.98 0.92 2.79
CA ALA A 85 -30.55 -0.43 2.92
C ALA A 85 -29.58 -1.46 3.54
N GLN A 86 -28.28 -1.21 3.49
CA GLN A 86 -27.23 -2.04 4.10
C GLN A 86 -26.88 -1.61 5.53
N THR A 87 -27.42 -0.49 6.01
CA THR A 87 -27.19 -0.01 7.37
C THR A 87 -28.26 -0.52 8.33
N THR A 88 -27.90 -0.70 9.60
CA THR A 88 -28.86 -1.08 10.65
C THR A 88 -29.98 -0.06 10.74
N GLY A 89 -31.21 -0.48 10.43
CA GLY A 89 -32.39 0.36 10.49
C GLY A 89 -32.63 1.25 9.26
N GLY A 90 -31.87 1.10 8.18
CA GLY A 90 -32.13 1.84 6.94
C GLY A 90 -31.79 3.34 6.99
N VAL A 91 -31.01 3.76 7.99
CA VAL A 91 -30.84 5.19 8.33
C VAL A 91 -29.70 5.88 7.57
N GLY A 92 -28.87 5.13 6.84
CA GLY A 92 -27.69 5.65 6.14
C GLY A 92 -26.50 5.87 7.07
N ARG A 93 -25.37 6.28 6.48
CA ARG A 93 -24.12 6.56 7.21
C ARG A 93 -23.78 8.04 7.12
N THR A 94 -23.37 8.63 8.25
CA THR A 94 -22.85 10.01 8.26
C THR A 94 -21.37 10.01 7.88
N TYR A 95 -21.03 10.76 6.83
CA TYR A 95 -19.65 11.02 6.43
C TYR A 95 -19.22 12.38 6.96
N SER A 96 -17.93 12.52 7.28
CA SER A 96 -17.38 13.81 7.69
C SER A 96 -17.33 14.75 6.49
N MET A 97 -17.46 16.05 6.70
CA MET A 97 -17.14 17.02 5.64
C MET A 97 -15.69 17.46 5.79
N TYR A 98 -15.11 17.98 4.73
CA TYR A 98 -13.87 18.71 4.82
C TYR A 98 -14.08 19.99 5.67
N LYS A 99 -13.26 20.15 6.70
CA LYS A 99 -13.05 21.43 7.40
C LYS A 99 -11.56 21.61 7.73
N PRO A 100 -11.02 22.83 7.58
CA PRO A 100 -9.62 23.11 7.88
C PRO A 100 -9.32 23.26 9.38
N ASP A 101 -10.34 23.40 10.22
CA ASP A 101 -10.21 23.86 11.62
C ASP A 101 -10.59 22.78 12.66
N TYR A 102 -10.56 21.51 12.26
CA TYR A 102 -10.75 20.40 13.20
C TYR A 102 -9.74 20.47 14.35
N SER A 103 -10.25 20.22 15.55
CA SER A 103 -9.53 20.36 16.81
C SER A 103 -10.22 19.53 17.91
N PRO A 104 -9.62 19.37 19.11
CA PRO A 104 -10.30 18.68 20.21
C PRO A 104 -11.66 19.30 20.61
N SER A 105 -11.87 20.60 20.34
CA SER A 105 -13.13 21.30 20.58
C SER A 105 -14.09 21.30 19.38
N LYS A 106 -13.62 20.95 18.18
CA LYS A 106 -14.41 20.87 16.95
C LYS A 106 -14.04 19.59 16.22
N THR A 107 -14.81 18.54 16.46
CA THR A 107 -14.52 17.20 15.95
C THR A 107 -15.30 16.87 14.69
N THR A 108 -14.85 15.85 13.97
CA THR A 108 -15.43 15.34 12.74
C THR A 108 -16.74 14.57 13.01
N ALA A 109 -17.44 14.14 11.95
CA ALA A 109 -18.64 13.32 12.11
C ALA A 109 -18.33 11.98 12.81
N ASN A 110 -17.14 11.41 12.61
CA ASN A 110 -16.67 10.22 13.34
C ASN A 110 -15.96 10.53 14.68
N GLY A 111 -15.88 11.79 15.10
CA GLY A 111 -15.40 12.18 16.44
C GLY A 111 -13.89 12.40 16.55
N SER A 112 -13.18 12.37 15.43
CA SER A 112 -11.76 12.69 15.37
C SER A 112 -11.53 14.21 15.49
N SER A 113 -10.41 14.59 16.10
CA SER A 113 -9.91 15.97 16.12
C SER A 113 -9.04 16.31 14.90
N ARG A 114 -8.83 15.35 13.98
CA ARG A 114 -7.96 15.48 12.80
C ARG A 114 -8.69 15.05 11.54
N LEU A 115 -8.52 15.83 10.48
CA LEU A 115 -9.16 15.58 9.18
C LEU A 115 -8.77 14.22 8.58
N TYR A 116 -7.49 13.83 8.61
CA TYR A 116 -7.02 12.59 8.00
C TYR A 116 -7.37 11.32 8.77
N ASP A 117 -7.86 11.48 10.00
CA ASP A 117 -8.42 10.39 10.81
C ASP A 117 -9.96 10.35 10.67
N SER A 118 -10.52 11.10 9.69
CA SER A 118 -11.95 11.18 9.41
C SER A 118 -12.34 10.48 8.11
N ASN A 119 -13.64 10.22 7.95
CA ASN A 119 -14.24 9.59 6.77
C ASN A 119 -14.79 10.65 5.79
N PHE A 120 -13.99 11.66 5.45
CA PHE A 120 -14.43 12.80 4.63
C PHE A 120 -14.37 12.58 3.12
N TYR A 121 -14.07 11.36 2.69
CA TYR A 121 -14.14 10.92 1.32
C TYR A 121 -14.81 9.55 1.26
N VAL A 122 -15.32 9.20 0.08
CA VAL A 122 -15.93 7.90 -0.19
C VAL A 122 -15.53 7.40 -1.57
N MET A 123 -15.43 6.08 -1.72
CA MET A 123 -15.46 5.38 -3.00
C MET A 123 -16.88 4.89 -3.26
N ASN A 124 -17.41 5.17 -4.46
CA ASN A 124 -18.72 4.70 -4.88
C ASN A 124 -18.63 3.31 -5.56
N SER A 125 -19.79 2.77 -5.95
CA SER A 125 -19.93 1.49 -6.65
C SER A 125 -19.21 1.41 -8.01
N ASP A 126 -18.94 2.54 -8.66
CA ASP A 126 -18.19 2.65 -9.92
C ASP A 126 -16.68 2.91 -9.71
N PHE A 127 -16.17 2.78 -8.48
CA PHE A 127 -14.77 3.10 -8.12
C PHE A 127 -14.37 4.57 -8.36
N ASN A 128 -15.36 5.48 -8.36
CA ASN A 128 -15.11 6.91 -8.30
C ASN A 128 -14.92 7.34 -6.83
N VAL A 129 -13.89 8.14 -6.59
CA VAL A 129 -13.58 8.70 -5.27
C VAL A 129 -14.05 10.15 -5.18
N TYR A 130 -14.83 10.46 -4.15
CA TYR A 130 -15.39 11.77 -3.90
C TYR A 130 -14.96 12.28 -2.54
N LYS A 131 -14.68 13.58 -2.46
CA LYS A 131 -14.45 14.31 -1.21
C LYS A 131 -15.75 15.00 -0.79
N CYS A 132 -16.15 14.85 0.46
CA CYS A 132 -17.31 15.52 1.04
C CYS A 132 -16.96 16.98 1.37
N LEU A 133 -17.63 17.94 0.73
CA LEU A 133 -17.49 19.37 1.00
C LEU A 133 -18.56 19.89 1.97
N TYR A 134 -19.67 19.17 2.10
CA TYR A 134 -20.75 19.48 3.03
C TYR A 134 -21.60 18.22 3.29
N ASN A 135 -21.95 17.97 4.55
CA ASN A 135 -22.63 16.74 4.99
C ASN A 135 -23.99 17.01 5.66
N GLY A 136 -24.65 18.11 5.32
CA GLY A 136 -25.93 18.50 5.93
C GLY A 136 -25.82 19.02 7.37
N GLN A 137 -24.65 19.52 7.78
CA GLN A 137 -24.45 20.08 9.13
C GLN A 137 -25.32 21.33 9.35
N THR A 138 -26.09 21.33 10.43
CA THR A 138 -26.88 22.48 10.93
C THR A 138 -26.68 22.61 12.44
N PRO A 139 -27.16 23.69 13.10
CA PRO A 139 -27.07 23.81 14.57
C PRO A 139 -27.71 22.64 15.32
N GLU A 140 -28.77 22.05 14.76
CA GLU A 140 -29.46 20.86 15.32
C GLU A 140 -28.69 19.56 15.05
N PHE A 141 -27.90 19.52 13.99
CA PHE A 141 -27.10 18.37 13.57
C PHE A 141 -25.63 18.78 13.40
N PRO A 142 -24.93 19.12 14.49
CA PRO A 142 -23.59 19.72 14.44
C PRO A 142 -22.51 18.79 13.89
N ARG A 143 -22.82 17.49 13.71
CA ARG A 143 -21.92 16.48 13.11
C ARG A 143 -22.36 16.05 11.71
N GLY A 144 -23.33 16.73 11.11
CA GLY A 144 -23.95 16.33 9.85
C GLY A 144 -25.06 15.31 10.02
N ARG A 145 -25.65 14.93 8.89
CA ARG A 145 -26.77 13.99 8.79
C ARG A 145 -26.37 12.79 7.94
N PRO A 146 -27.05 11.64 8.00
CA PRO A 146 -26.70 10.50 7.15
C PRO A 146 -26.77 10.83 5.65
N SER A 147 -25.84 10.30 4.85
CA SER A 147 -26.00 10.32 3.39
C SER A 147 -26.96 9.21 2.98
N LEU A 148 -27.90 9.56 2.09
CA LEU A 148 -28.97 8.68 1.60
C LEU A 148 -28.89 8.43 0.09
N VAL A 149 -28.10 9.23 -0.63
CA VAL A 149 -27.93 9.12 -2.08
C VAL A 149 -26.45 9.02 -2.43
N GLU A 150 -26.10 8.00 -3.21
CA GLU A 150 -24.72 7.78 -3.65
C GLU A 150 -24.28 8.90 -4.61
N PRO A 151 -23.09 9.52 -4.43
CA PRO A 151 -22.54 10.42 -5.42
C PRO A 151 -22.17 9.67 -6.71
N THR A 152 -22.59 10.22 -7.84
CA THR A 152 -22.33 9.66 -9.18
C THR A 152 -21.86 10.75 -10.15
N GLY A 153 -21.22 10.33 -11.24
CA GLY A 153 -20.72 11.23 -12.28
C GLY A 153 -19.31 11.78 -12.00
N THR A 154 -18.66 12.25 -13.06
CA THR A 154 -17.24 12.66 -13.06
C THR A 154 -17.08 14.17 -13.27
N SER A 155 -18.13 14.96 -12.98
CA SER A 155 -18.07 16.41 -13.13
C SER A 155 -16.97 16.99 -12.26
N THR A 156 -16.20 17.93 -12.81
CA THR A 156 -15.20 18.68 -12.04
C THR A 156 -15.82 19.77 -11.17
N THR A 157 -17.11 20.05 -11.32
CA THR A 157 -17.87 20.94 -10.43
C THR A 157 -18.38 20.20 -9.19
N ILE A 158 -18.89 20.95 -8.22
CA ILE A 158 -19.59 20.35 -7.06
C ILE A 158 -20.80 19.56 -7.55
N ILE A 159 -20.96 18.36 -7.02
CA ILE A 159 -22.10 17.48 -7.21
C ILE A 159 -22.95 17.56 -5.94
N GLU A 160 -24.19 17.99 -6.06
CA GLU A 160 -25.13 18.05 -4.94
C GLU A 160 -26.11 16.88 -5.04
N THR A 161 -26.18 16.07 -3.98
CA THR A 161 -27.10 14.95 -3.89
C THR A 161 -28.34 15.35 -3.10
N GLY A 162 -29.52 14.94 -3.58
CA GLY A 162 -30.79 15.18 -2.89
C GLY A 162 -31.04 14.17 -1.77
N ASP A 163 -30.16 14.12 -0.75
CA ASP A 163 -30.26 13.14 0.34
C ASP A 163 -31.61 13.18 1.05
N SER A 164 -32.15 14.39 1.30
CA SER A 164 -33.54 14.55 1.74
C SER A 164 -34.15 15.79 1.10
N ALA A 165 -35.08 15.57 0.16
CA ALA A 165 -35.70 16.61 -0.64
C ALA A 165 -36.29 17.73 0.22
N GLY A 166 -35.80 18.95 0.03
CA GLY A 166 -36.24 20.15 0.77
C GLY A 166 -35.74 20.23 2.23
N VAL A 167 -34.94 19.27 2.70
CA VAL A 167 -34.44 19.24 4.08
C VAL A 167 -32.92 19.40 4.13
N TYR A 168 -32.16 18.58 3.40
CA TYR A 168 -30.70 18.71 3.32
C TYR A 168 -30.13 17.96 2.11
N SER A 169 -28.94 18.38 1.70
CA SER A 169 -28.14 17.76 0.65
C SER A 169 -26.71 17.56 1.12
N TYR A 170 -26.05 16.53 0.59
CA TYR A 170 -24.60 16.46 0.58
C TYR A 170 -24.05 17.19 -0.64
N ARG A 171 -22.85 17.75 -0.48
CA ARG A 171 -22.06 18.29 -1.59
C ARG A 171 -20.75 17.56 -1.70
N TRP A 172 -20.52 16.98 -2.86
CA TRP A 172 -19.38 16.13 -3.17
C TRP A 172 -18.53 16.77 -4.25
N LYS A 173 -17.21 16.59 -4.14
CA LYS A 173 -16.25 16.89 -5.20
C LYS A 173 -15.70 15.58 -5.71
N TYR A 174 -15.91 15.29 -6.99
CA TYR A 174 -15.23 14.19 -7.65
C TYR A 174 -13.71 14.44 -7.67
N MET A 175 -12.93 13.44 -7.26
CA MET A 175 -11.47 13.52 -7.17
C MET A 175 -10.81 12.74 -8.30
N TYR A 176 -11.15 11.45 -8.45
CA TYR A 176 -10.61 10.56 -9.49
C TYR A 176 -11.43 9.27 -9.58
N THR A 177 -11.24 8.51 -10.66
CA THR A 177 -11.69 7.13 -10.83
C THR A 177 -10.49 6.20 -10.66
N ILE A 178 -10.66 5.10 -9.95
CA ILE A 178 -9.64 4.03 -9.90
C ILE A 178 -9.86 3.14 -11.12
N ASP A 179 -8.87 3.07 -12.02
CA ASP A 179 -8.93 2.21 -13.20
C ASP A 179 -8.77 0.71 -12.84
N ALA A 180 -9.12 -0.16 -13.80
CA ALA A 180 -9.15 -1.61 -13.60
C ALA A 180 -7.79 -2.20 -13.16
N ASP A 181 -6.67 -1.67 -13.65
CA ASP A 181 -5.34 -2.16 -13.29
C ASP A 181 -5.01 -1.80 -11.85
N ASN A 182 -5.33 -0.57 -11.44
CA ASN A 182 -5.20 -0.12 -10.05
C ASN A 182 -6.17 -0.84 -9.10
N ILE A 183 -7.39 -1.18 -9.55
CA ILE A 183 -8.34 -1.98 -8.77
C ILE A 183 -7.74 -3.35 -8.47
N LEU A 184 -7.29 -4.07 -9.50
CA LEU A 184 -6.73 -5.41 -9.35
C LEU A 184 -5.52 -5.40 -8.41
N LYS A 185 -4.65 -4.40 -8.56
CA LYS A 185 -3.35 -4.37 -7.92
C LYS A 185 -3.33 -3.73 -6.54
N PHE A 186 -4.09 -2.65 -6.30
CA PHE A 186 -3.92 -1.83 -5.10
C PHE A 186 -5.17 -1.67 -4.23
N VAL A 187 -6.36 -2.03 -4.73
CA VAL A 187 -7.55 -2.04 -3.88
C VAL A 187 -7.54 -3.28 -2.98
N THR A 188 -7.77 -3.06 -1.69
CA THR A 188 -7.97 -4.10 -0.69
C THR A 188 -9.27 -3.85 0.09
N SER A 189 -9.57 -4.68 1.09
CA SER A 189 -10.64 -4.39 2.05
C SER A 189 -10.34 -3.17 2.93
N GLU A 190 -9.07 -2.78 3.05
CA GLU A 190 -8.61 -1.76 3.99
C GLU A 190 -8.07 -0.50 3.33
N PHE A 191 -7.61 -0.57 2.08
CA PHE A 191 -6.91 0.53 1.41
C PHE A 191 -7.35 0.68 -0.06
N ILE A 192 -7.32 1.92 -0.53
CA ILE A 192 -7.47 2.29 -1.95
C ILE A 192 -6.30 3.20 -2.40
N PRO A 193 -5.86 3.10 -3.67
CA PRO A 193 -4.83 3.99 -4.20
C PRO A 193 -5.36 5.41 -4.40
N VAL A 194 -4.49 6.40 -4.18
CA VAL A 194 -4.77 7.80 -4.50
C VAL A 194 -4.11 8.18 -5.82
N LEU A 195 -4.93 8.63 -6.76
CA LEU A 195 -4.50 8.96 -8.12
C LEU A 195 -4.71 10.46 -8.39
N PRO A 196 -3.78 11.15 -9.06
CA PRO A 196 -4.04 12.49 -9.58
C PRO A 196 -5.01 12.41 -10.77
N ASN A 197 -5.83 13.44 -10.95
CA ASN A 197 -6.69 13.59 -12.12
C ASN A 197 -6.49 14.97 -12.75
N ALA A 198 -5.91 15.02 -13.95
CA ALA A 198 -5.52 16.27 -14.59
C ALA A 198 -6.70 17.23 -14.85
N LEU A 199 -7.91 16.72 -15.12
CA LEU A 199 -9.09 17.55 -15.33
C LEU A 199 -9.57 18.19 -14.03
N VAL A 200 -9.54 17.42 -12.94
CA VAL A 200 -9.90 17.91 -11.61
C VAL A 200 -8.88 18.94 -11.11
N GLN A 201 -7.59 18.70 -11.35
CA GLN A 201 -6.50 19.64 -11.03
C GLN A 201 -6.64 20.96 -11.80
N ALA A 202 -6.88 20.89 -13.11
CA ALA A 202 -7.05 22.07 -13.96
C ALA A 202 -8.30 22.90 -13.58
N ALA A 203 -9.32 22.26 -13.02
CA ALA A 203 -10.56 22.89 -12.58
C ALA A 203 -10.51 23.40 -11.12
N ALA A 204 -9.41 23.18 -10.40
CA ALA A 204 -9.31 23.62 -9.01
C ALA A 204 -9.22 25.15 -8.91
N GLY A 205 -10.07 25.73 -8.04
CA GLY A 205 -10.08 27.16 -7.76
C GLY A 205 -9.32 27.47 -6.48
N ASP A 206 -8.16 28.12 -6.61
CA ASP A 206 -7.37 28.53 -5.44
C ASP A 206 -8.15 29.52 -4.57
N GLY A 207 -8.39 29.13 -3.32
CA GLY A 207 -9.19 29.91 -2.36
C GLY A 207 -10.66 30.10 -2.76
N ALA A 208 -11.22 29.26 -3.64
CA ALA A 208 -12.63 29.30 -3.97
C ALA A 208 -13.48 28.77 -2.80
N ILE A 209 -14.51 29.53 -2.41
CA ILE A 209 -15.39 29.19 -1.30
C ILE A 209 -16.53 28.33 -1.82
N ASP A 210 -16.51 27.06 -1.44
CA ASP A 210 -17.53 26.10 -1.87
C ASP A 210 -18.61 25.87 -0.80
N SER A 211 -18.31 26.12 0.48
CA SER A 211 -19.21 25.79 1.59
C SER A 211 -19.25 26.84 2.69
N VAL A 212 -20.43 27.05 3.26
CA VAL A 212 -20.67 27.79 4.50
C VAL A 212 -21.50 26.90 5.41
N VAL A 213 -21.13 26.83 6.68
CA VAL A 213 -21.87 26.11 7.73
C VAL A 213 -22.56 27.11 8.65
N ILE A 214 -23.80 26.83 9.01
CA ILE A 214 -24.53 27.60 10.03
C ILE A 214 -24.18 26.98 11.38
N GLU A 215 -23.30 27.63 12.14
CA GLU A 215 -22.93 27.18 13.49
C GLU A 215 -23.97 27.65 14.51
N ASN A 216 -24.61 28.80 14.26
CA ASN A 216 -25.78 29.27 15.01
C ASN A 216 -26.73 30.04 14.07
N ALA A 217 -28.00 29.65 14.03
CA ALA A 217 -29.00 30.30 13.17
C ALA A 217 -29.41 31.70 13.66
N GLY A 218 -29.16 32.01 14.93
CA GLY A 218 -29.60 33.24 15.59
C GLY A 218 -31.11 33.40 15.63
N THR A 219 -31.59 34.54 16.14
CA THR A 219 -33.02 34.86 16.25
C THR A 219 -33.30 36.34 16.01
N GLY A 220 -34.54 36.66 15.60
CA GLY A 220 -35.03 38.05 15.47
C GLY A 220 -34.68 38.74 14.15
N TYR A 221 -34.21 37.99 13.14
CA TYR A 221 -33.94 38.52 11.80
C TYR A 221 -35.22 38.72 10.99
N ASN A 222 -35.19 39.61 10.00
CA ASN A 222 -36.31 39.80 9.08
C ASN A 222 -36.38 38.63 8.09
N ASN A 223 -37.56 38.02 7.94
CA ASN A 223 -37.77 36.91 7.00
C ASN A 223 -37.64 37.39 5.55
N LYS A 224 -36.63 36.87 4.83
CA LYS A 224 -36.34 37.19 3.44
C LYS A 224 -35.24 36.27 2.89
N GLU A 225 -35.13 36.21 1.57
CA GLU A 225 -33.91 35.82 0.87
C GLU A 225 -33.05 37.07 0.59
N TYR A 226 -31.86 37.11 1.17
CA TYR A 226 -30.86 38.16 0.96
C TYR A 226 -29.87 37.66 -0.09
N THR A 227 -29.99 38.16 -1.32
CA THR A 227 -29.09 37.83 -2.44
C THR A 227 -27.87 38.77 -2.46
N ASP A 228 -26.84 38.36 -3.19
CA ASP A 228 -25.59 39.14 -3.37
C ASP A 228 -24.90 39.53 -2.06
N VAL A 229 -25.06 38.74 -0.99
CA VAL A 229 -24.37 38.96 0.28
C VAL A 229 -22.87 38.72 0.05
N PRO A 230 -22.00 39.73 0.25
CA PRO A 230 -20.58 39.59 -0.01
C PRO A 230 -19.92 38.78 1.10
N ILE A 231 -19.10 37.80 0.73
CA ILE A 231 -18.18 37.16 1.67
C ILE A 231 -16.92 38.02 1.75
N ARG A 232 -16.66 38.55 2.94
CA ARG A 232 -15.51 39.42 3.21
C ARG A 232 -14.31 38.56 3.59
N GLY A 233 -13.11 39.10 3.47
CA GLY A 233 -11.87 38.34 3.68
C GLY A 233 -10.67 39.06 3.09
N ASP A 234 -9.61 38.32 2.82
CA ASP A 234 -8.35 38.81 2.30
C ASP A 234 -8.16 38.68 0.79
N TYR A 235 -9.17 38.16 0.07
CA TYR A 235 -9.09 37.90 -1.37
C TYR A 235 -8.48 39.06 -2.18
N ALA A 236 -8.84 40.31 -1.89
CA ALA A 236 -8.38 41.48 -2.64
C ALA A 236 -6.86 41.72 -2.49
N VAL A 237 -6.31 41.47 -1.29
CA VAL A 237 -4.87 41.57 -1.03
C VAL A 237 -4.10 40.46 -1.74
N ASN A 238 -4.75 39.32 -1.96
CA ASN A 238 -4.20 38.17 -2.68
C ASN A 238 -4.53 38.18 -4.19
N ASN A 239 -4.96 39.33 -4.74
CA ASN A 239 -5.33 39.49 -6.15
C ASN A 239 -6.45 38.55 -6.62
N GLY A 240 -7.38 38.20 -5.73
CA GLY A 240 -8.55 37.37 -6.01
C GLY A 240 -9.81 38.15 -6.35
N THR A 241 -10.92 37.41 -6.39
CA THR A 241 -12.26 37.90 -6.70
C THR A 241 -13.20 37.66 -5.52
N GLN A 242 -14.13 38.60 -5.31
CA GLN A 242 -15.07 38.51 -4.19
C GLN A 242 -16.09 37.38 -4.41
N ALA A 243 -16.23 36.52 -3.40
CA ALA A 243 -17.29 35.54 -3.30
C ALA A 243 -18.60 36.18 -2.82
N LYS A 244 -19.71 35.59 -3.24
CA LYS A 244 -21.06 36.01 -2.89
C LYS A 244 -21.94 34.82 -2.53
N CYS A 245 -22.92 35.05 -1.68
CA CYS A 245 -23.93 34.06 -1.33
C CYS A 245 -25.34 34.66 -1.24
N THR A 246 -26.32 33.75 -1.17
CA THR A 246 -27.68 34.05 -0.76
C THR A 246 -27.88 33.52 0.66
N VAL A 247 -28.40 34.35 1.57
CA VAL A 247 -28.77 33.96 2.93
C VAL A 247 -30.29 33.97 3.03
N LYS A 248 -30.89 32.82 3.38
CA LYS A 248 -32.34 32.72 3.57
C LYS A 248 -32.67 32.75 5.07
N VAL A 249 -33.61 33.61 5.45
CA VAL A 249 -34.12 33.73 6.82
C VAL A 249 -35.60 33.35 6.83
N THR A 250 -35.94 32.42 7.70
CA THR A 250 -37.32 31.96 7.93
C THR A 250 -37.59 31.92 9.43
N SER A 251 -38.78 32.35 9.84
CA SER A 251 -39.18 32.41 11.25
C SER A 251 -38.19 33.15 12.17
N GLY A 252 -37.49 34.15 11.65
CA GLY A 252 -36.52 34.96 12.39
C GLY A 252 -35.13 34.36 12.54
N SER A 253 -34.86 33.21 11.95
CA SER A 253 -33.59 32.48 12.03
C SER A 253 -33.02 32.18 10.66
N ILE A 254 -31.70 32.09 10.55
CA ILE A 254 -31.02 31.73 9.29
C ILE A 254 -31.31 30.26 8.97
N GLU A 255 -31.93 30.02 7.83
CA GLU A 255 -32.35 28.69 7.36
C GLU A 255 -31.29 28.05 6.46
N SER A 256 -30.74 28.82 5.51
CA SER A 256 -29.74 28.32 4.56
C SER A 256 -28.81 29.42 4.07
N VAL A 257 -27.62 28.99 3.64
CA VAL A 257 -26.65 29.82 2.92
C VAL A 257 -26.23 29.10 1.66
N THR A 258 -26.45 29.72 0.50
CA THR A 258 -26.09 29.16 -0.81
C THR A 258 -25.03 30.04 -1.47
N ILE A 259 -23.87 29.48 -1.79
CA ILE A 259 -22.84 30.20 -2.55
C ILE A 259 -23.35 30.46 -3.97
N THR A 260 -23.33 31.71 -4.40
CA THR A 260 -23.71 32.13 -5.76
C THR A 260 -22.50 32.48 -6.61
N THR A 261 -21.37 32.81 -5.99
CA THR A 261 -20.08 33.02 -6.64
C THR A 261 -18.99 32.60 -5.67
N ALA A 262 -18.16 31.62 -6.03
CA ALA A 262 -17.16 31.06 -5.12
C ALA A 262 -15.98 32.02 -4.82
N GLY A 263 -15.77 33.04 -5.66
CA GLY A 263 -14.63 33.94 -5.56
C GLY A 263 -13.29 33.22 -5.78
N SER A 264 -12.20 33.83 -5.35
CA SER A 264 -10.85 33.23 -5.43
C SER A 264 -9.89 33.87 -4.43
N LYS A 265 -8.78 33.17 -4.13
CA LYS A 265 -7.65 33.61 -3.31
C LYS A 265 -7.99 33.98 -1.86
N TYR A 266 -9.07 33.42 -1.30
CA TYR A 266 -9.34 33.52 0.13
C TYR A 266 -8.39 32.63 0.93
N THR A 267 -7.78 33.18 2.00
CA THR A 267 -7.16 32.39 3.07
C THR A 267 -7.98 32.44 4.36
N PHE A 268 -8.83 33.45 4.50
CA PHE A 268 -9.93 33.47 5.47
C PHE A 268 -11.12 34.23 4.89
N GLY A 269 -12.32 33.86 5.33
CA GLY A 269 -13.57 34.45 4.87
C GLY A 269 -14.55 34.63 6.02
N THR A 270 -15.37 35.68 5.97
CA THR A 270 -16.40 35.96 6.99
C THR A 270 -17.67 36.47 6.35
N ILE A 271 -18.79 36.11 6.96
CA ILE A 271 -20.10 36.67 6.69
C ILE A 271 -20.60 37.25 8.01
N ASP A 272 -20.51 38.57 8.16
CA ASP A 272 -21.12 39.26 9.28
C ASP A 272 -22.60 39.47 8.97
N VAL A 273 -23.46 38.72 9.68
CA VAL A 273 -24.90 38.77 9.51
C VAL A 273 -25.44 40.19 9.74
N GLY A 274 -24.87 40.94 10.69
CA GLY A 274 -25.29 42.31 11.00
C GLY A 274 -25.00 43.33 9.90
N LEU A 275 -24.08 43.02 8.98
CA LEU A 275 -23.76 43.86 7.83
C LEU A 275 -24.64 43.58 6.60
N ILE A 276 -25.52 42.58 6.67
CA ILE A 276 -26.45 42.28 5.58
C ILE A 276 -27.51 43.39 5.52
N PRO A 277 -27.66 44.11 4.38
CA PRO A 277 -28.61 45.21 4.29
C PRO A 277 -30.05 44.78 4.58
N ASN A 278 -30.70 45.49 5.50
CA ASN A 278 -32.10 45.25 5.93
C ASN A 278 -32.37 43.93 6.67
N ILE A 279 -31.33 43.26 7.17
CA ILE A 279 -31.44 41.99 7.92
C ILE A 279 -32.25 42.08 9.22
N GLY A 280 -32.42 43.30 9.76
CA GLY A 280 -33.15 43.58 10.99
C GLY A 280 -32.24 43.64 12.23
N ASN A 281 -32.84 43.58 13.41
CA ASN A 281 -32.14 43.69 14.71
C ASN A 281 -31.88 42.32 15.37
N GLY A 282 -31.84 41.25 14.57
CA GLY A 282 -31.58 39.91 15.08
C GLY A 282 -30.16 39.76 15.63
N THR A 283 -29.95 38.74 16.46
CA THR A 283 -28.69 38.53 17.19
C THR A 283 -28.24 37.06 17.13
N LEU A 284 -26.96 36.83 17.45
CA LEU A 284 -26.33 35.52 17.63
C LEU A 284 -26.19 34.62 16.37
N GLY A 285 -26.54 35.11 15.18
CA GLY A 285 -26.26 34.41 13.93
C GLY A 285 -24.75 34.26 13.72
N SER A 286 -24.31 33.02 13.48
CA SER A 286 -22.89 32.67 13.30
C SER A 286 -22.74 31.75 12.10
N LEU A 287 -21.99 32.22 11.10
CA LEU A 287 -21.73 31.51 9.85
C LEU A 287 -20.24 31.22 9.74
N ASP A 288 -19.91 29.96 9.49
CA ASP A 288 -18.54 29.48 9.34
C ASP A 288 -18.24 29.25 7.85
N VAL A 289 -17.33 30.07 7.31
CA VAL A 289 -16.91 29.99 5.91
C VAL A 289 -15.79 28.97 5.80
N ILE A 290 -16.02 27.91 5.03
CA ILE A 290 -15.07 26.80 4.94
C ILE A 290 -14.03 27.09 3.85
N ILE A 291 -12.79 27.34 4.26
CA ILE A 291 -11.67 27.63 3.35
C ILE A 291 -11.10 26.33 2.77
N PRO A 292 -10.95 26.21 1.43
CA PRO A 292 -10.40 25.02 0.80
C PRO A 292 -8.91 24.82 1.16
N PRO A 293 -8.32 23.67 0.86
CA PRO A 293 -6.87 23.49 0.91
C PRO A 293 -6.18 24.50 -0.01
N ASN A 294 -4.90 24.76 0.25
CA ASN A 294 -4.06 25.59 -0.62
C ASN A 294 -4.19 25.12 -2.08
N SER A 295 -4.31 26.08 -3.00
CA SER A 295 -4.51 25.87 -4.43
C SER A 295 -5.91 25.35 -4.83
N GLY A 296 -6.78 25.02 -3.87
CA GLY A 296 -8.16 24.63 -4.12
C GLY A 296 -8.40 23.12 -4.16
N HIS A 297 -9.67 22.75 -4.04
CA HIS A 297 -10.12 21.36 -4.02
C HIS A 297 -9.83 20.60 -5.32
N GLY A 298 -9.10 19.50 -5.20
CA GLY A 298 -8.74 18.61 -6.31
C GLY A 298 -7.34 18.86 -6.89
N THR A 299 -6.61 19.89 -6.44
CA THR A 299 -5.27 20.22 -6.97
C THR A 299 -4.26 19.13 -6.65
N ASP A 300 -4.32 18.59 -5.44
CA ASP A 300 -3.34 17.64 -4.92
C ASP A 300 -4.09 16.57 -4.13
N ALA A 301 -4.58 15.55 -4.84
CA ALA A 301 -5.36 14.47 -4.23
C ALA A 301 -4.57 13.71 -3.15
N ILE A 302 -3.26 13.51 -3.36
CA ILE A 302 -2.36 12.83 -2.43
C ILE A 302 -2.34 13.59 -1.09
N ARG A 303 -2.08 14.89 -1.14
CA ARG A 303 -2.06 15.75 0.05
C ARG A 303 -3.45 15.96 0.63
N GLU A 304 -4.49 16.07 -0.18
CA GLU A 304 -5.84 16.38 0.28
C GLU A 304 -6.53 15.20 0.95
N LEU A 305 -6.28 13.97 0.50
CA LEU A 305 -6.82 12.75 1.10
C LEU A 305 -5.95 12.17 2.21
N GLY A 306 -4.70 12.65 2.34
CA GLY A 306 -3.80 12.23 3.41
C GLY A 306 -3.09 10.92 3.12
N ALA A 307 -2.58 10.75 1.90
CA ALA A 307 -1.89 9.52 1.50
C ALA A 307 -0.43 9.51 1.98
N TYR A 308 -0.23 9.26 3.28
CA TYR A 308 1.09 9.07 3.92
C TYR A 308 1.45 7.59 4.11
N ARG A 309 0.75 6.69 3.42
CA ARG A 309 1.04 5.26 3.39
C ARG A 309 1.46 4.84 1.98
N LEU A 310 2.47 4.00 1.88
CA LEU A 310 2.96 3.45 0.64
C LEU A 310 2.70 1.95 0.60
N MET A 311 1.93 1.51 -0.39
CA MET A 311 1.71 0.11 -0.68
C MET A 311 2.73 -0.40 -1.69
N PHE A 312 3.30 -1.58 -1.42
CA PHE A 312 4.13 -2.37 -2.33
C PHE A 312 3.36 -3.63 -2.70
N ALA A 313 3.12 -3.84 -3.99
CA ALA A 313 2.44 -5.02 -4.51
C ALA A 313 3.45 -5.91 -5.25
N SER A 314 3.39 -7.21 -5.02
CA SER A 314 4.20 -8.18 -5.76
C SER A 314 3.38 -9.42 -6.03
N LYS A 315 3.45 -9.91 -7.27
CA LYS A 315 2.82 -11.17 -7.68
C LYS A 315 3.90 -12.23 -7.89
N LEU A 316 3.79 -13.36 -7.23
CA LEU A 316 4.65 -14.53 -7.46
C LEU A 316 3.91 -15.45 -8.42
N GLU A 317 4.41 -15.57 -9.65
CA GLU A 317 3.81 -16.44 -10.67
C GLU A 317 4.64 -17.72 -10.83
N THR A 318 4.04 -18.76 -11.41
CA THR A 318 4.65 -20.08 -11.60
C THR A 318 5.23 -20.27 -13.01
N SER A 319 5.59 -19.18 -13.68
CA SER A 319 6.15 -19.21 -15.04
C SER A 319 7.67 -19.42 -15.04
N SER A 320 8.23 -19.75 -16.21
CA SER A 320 9.69 -19.86 -16.41
C SER A 320 10.46 -18.55 -16.16
N ALA A 321 9.76 -17.43 -15.97
CA ALA A 321 10.36 -16.15 -15.57
C ALA A 321 10.57 -16.02 -14.04
N PHE A 322 10.08 -16.96 -13.22
CA PHE A 322 10.13 -16.92 -11.75
C PHE A 322 10.73 -18.18 -11.12
N VAL A 323 11.67 -18.83 -11.81
CA VAL A 323 12.31 -20.09 -11.34
C VAL A 323 13.04 -19.94 -10.00
N ASP A 324 13.37 -18.71 -9.60
CA ASP A 324 13.96 -18.38 -8.29
C ASP A 324 13.04 -18.67 -7.11
N PHE A 325 11.73 -18.76 -7.36
CA PHE A 325 10.72 -19.11 -6.39
C PHE A 325 10.27 -20.55 -6.69
N PRO A 326 10.68 -21.55 -5.91
CA PRO A 326 10.27 -22.93 -6.15
C PRO A 326 8.77 -23.12 -5.92
N ASN A 327 8.14 -23.97 -6.72
CA ASN A 327 6.71 -24.26 -6.62
C ASN A 327 6.36 -25.19 -5.45
N ASP A 328 7.34 -25.91 -4.89
CA ASP A 328 7.21 -26.75 -3.70
C ASP A 328 7.66 -26.04 -2.41
N LEU A 329 7.97 -24.73 -2.49
CA LEU A 329 8.35 -23.93 -1.34
C LEU A 329 7.16 -23.73 -0.40
N THR A 330 7.35 -24.03 0.88
CA THR A 330 6.50 -23.50 1.95
C THR A 330 7.24 -22.37 2.67
N TYR A 331 6.81 -21.13 2.46
CA TYR A 331 7.43 -19.96 3.07
C TYR A 331 6.64 -19.50 4.30
N ARG A 332 7.35 -18.88 5.24
CA ARG A 332 6.80 -18.40 6.52
C ARG A 332 7.21 -16.97 6.83
N ARG A 333 7.97 -16.34 5.94
CA ARG A 333 8.44 -14.97 6.11
C ARG A 333 8.36 -14.22 4.79
N VAL A 334 7.92 -12.97 4.87
CA VAL A 334 7.96 -11.99 3.80
C VAL A 334 8.72 -10.78 4.30
N GLY A 335 9.44 -10.08 3.43
CA GLY A 335 10.04 -8.81 3.81
C GLY A 335 10.37 -7.93 2.62
N LEU A 336 10.85 -6.72 2.92
CA LEU A 336 11.31 -5.74 1.94
C LEU A 336 12.76 -5.39 2.22
N VAL A 337 13.61 -5.36 1.19
CA VAL A 337 15.01 -4.97 1.27
C VAL A 337 15.30 -3.86 0.27
N LEU A 338 15.94 -2.81 0.74
CA LEU A 338 16.42 -1.68 -0.05
C LEU A 338 17.86 -1.94 -0.50
N ASN A 339 18.09 -1.79 -1.80
CA ASN A 339 19.40 -1.83 -2.44
C ASN A 339 20.29 -3.04 -2.05
N PRO A 340 19.80 -4.29 -2.12
CA PRO A 340 20.67 -5.46 -1.96
C PRO A 340 21.71 -5.51 -3.09
N PHE A 341 22.86 -6.16 -2.86
CA PHE A 341 23.92 -6.31 -3.85
C PHE A 341 23.87 -7.66 -4.57
N ASP A 342 24.33 -7.70 -5.81
CA ASP A 342 24.58 -8.95 -6.53
C ASP A 342 25.69 -9.73 -5.81
N PHE A 343 25.55 -11.06 -5.77
CA PHE A 343 26.45 -11.96 -5.04
C PHE A 343 27.93 -11.71 -5.35
N ASN A 344 28.74 -11.64 -4.28
CA ASN A 344 30.18 -11.40 -4.34
C ASN A 344 30.57 -10.07 -5.02
N THR A 345 29.67 -9.08 -5.00
CA THR A 345 29.92 -7.72 -5.50
C THR A 345 29.43 -6.66 -4.51
N THR A 346 29.64 -5.39 -4.86
CA THR A 346 29.04 -4.23 -4.20
C THR A 346 28.03 -3.50 -5.11
N THR A 347 27.68 -4.14 -6.24
CA THR A 347 26.76 -3.59 -7.22
C THR A 347 25.32 -3.86 -6.78
N VAL A 348 24.48 -2.83 -6.73
CA VAL A 348 23.05 -3.00 -6.42
C VAL A 348 22.37 -3.88 -7.46
N CYS A 349 21.59 -4.85 -7.00
CA CYS A 349 20.81 -5.75 -7.83
C CYS A 349 19.94 -4.97 -8.82
N SER A 350 19.92 -5.44 -10.06
CA SER A 350 19.14 -4.81 -11.13
C SER A 350 18.12 -5.74 -11.79
N GLN A 351 18.26 -7.06 -11.66
CA GLN A 351 17.33 -8.00 -12.30
C GLN A 351 16.02 -8.13 -11.52
N ASN A 352 14.96 -8.53 -12.22
CA ASN A 352 13.62 -8.59 -11.63
C ASN A 352 13.51 -9.64 -10.52
N THR A 353 14.25 -10.74 -10.63
CA THR A 353 14.29 -11.79 -9.62
C THR A 353 15.73 -12.17 -9.30
N ARG A 354 15.88 -12.72 -8.10
CA ARG A 354 17.15 -13.21 -7.58
C ARG A 354 16.91 -14.38 -6.65
N SER A 355 17.69 -15.45 -6.80
CA SER A 355 17.73 -16.52 -5.81
C SER A 355 18.65 -16.16 -4.64
N ALA A 356 18.19 -16.39 -3.41
CA ALA A 356 18.99 -16.26 -2.19
C ALA A 356 19.52 -17.62 -1.68
N VAL A 357 19.21 -18.70 -2.38
CA VAL A 357 19.64 -20.06 -2.05
C VAL A 357 20.71 -20.54 -3.02
N LYS A 358 21.51 -21.51 -2.55
CA LYS A 358 22.47 -22.23 -3.38
C LYS A 358 21.77 -23.40 -4.06
N ALA A 359 22.40 -23.98 -5.07
CA ALA A 359 21.90 -25.19 -5.69
C ALA A 359 23.00 -26.17 -6.08
N MET A 360 22.59 -27.42 -6.26
CA MET A 360 23.37 -28.46 -6.91
C MET A 360 22.48 -29.23 -7.88
N ILE A 361 23.08 -29.80 -8.92
CA ILE A 361 22.38 -30.62 -9.91
C ILE A 361 22.98 -32.02 -9.95
N PHE A 362 22.11 -33.02 -10.11
CA PHE A 362 22.49 -34.42 -10.23
C PHE A 362 22.27 -34.91 -11.67
N SER A 363 22.89 -36.05 -12.00
CA SER A 363 22.72 -36.67 -13.31
C SER A 363 21.25 -37.01 -13.59
N ASN A 364 20.83 -36.79 -14.83
CA ASN A 364 19.51 -37.21 -15.34
C ASN A 364 19.55 -38.59 -16.01
N ASP A 365 20.74 -39.18 -16.13
CA ASP A 365 20.94 -40.54 -16.62
C ASP A 365 20.79 -41.53 -15.47
N ASP A 366 19.77 -42.39 -15.52
CA ASP A 366 19.49 -43.38 -14.46
C ASP A 366 20.52 -44.52 -14.39
N THR A 367 21.44 -44.57 -15.37
CA THR A 367 22.57 -45.49 -15.36
C THR A 367 23.83 -44.90 -14.70
N ASP A 368 23.83 -43.60 -14.40
CA ASP A 368 24.94 -42.93 -13.70
C ASP A 368 24.99 -43.36 -12.23
N PRO A 369 26.15 -43.81 -11.70
CA PRO A 369 26.29 -44.11 -10.27
C PRO A 369 25.97 -42.93 -9.33
N GLY A 370 26.00 -41.70 -9.83
CA GLY A 370 25.61 -40.49 -9.14
C GLY A 370 24.11 -40.15 -9.20
N TYR A 371 23.31 -40.93 -9.94
CA TYR A 371 21.87 -40.73 -10.07
C TYR A 371 21.14 -40.75 -8.71
N PRO A 372 20.19 -39.84 -8.45
CA PRO A 372 19.45 -39.81 -7.19
C PRO A 372 18.66 -41.09 -6.92
N THR A 373 18.88 -41.71 -5.76
CA THR A 373 18.16 -42.93 -5.35
C THR A 373 16.72 -42.68 -4.90
N GLY A 374 16.32 -41.42 -4.79
CA GLY A 374 14.97 -40.98 -4.43
C GLY A 374 14.82 -39.47 -4.53
N ASN A 375 13.64 -38.97 -4.17
CA ASN A 375 13.36 -37.54 -4.16
C ASN A 375 13.72 -36.96 -2.79
N PHE A 376 14.61 -35.98 -2.77
CA PHE A 376 14.89 -35.18 -1.58
C PHE A 376 13.65 -34.37 -1.20
N ALA A 377 13.37 -34.27 0.09
CA ALA A 377 12.18 -33.62 0.62
C ALA A 377 12.52 -32.19 1.10
N PRO A 378 11.77 -31.15 0.68
CA PRO A 378 11.85 -29.84 1.31
C PRO A 378 11.68 -29.96 2.83
N GLY A 379 12.52 -29.27 3.59
CA GLY A 379 12.50 -29.30 5.05
C GLY A 379 13.47 -30.28 5.71
N GLU A 380 14.14 -31.16 4.95
CA GLU A 380 15.16 -32.05 5.49
C GLU A 380 16.57 -31.43 5.46
N THR A 381 17.52 -32.06 6.15
CA THR A 381 18.94 -31.71 6.06
C THR A 381 19.68 -32.69 5.16
N ILE A 382 20.73 -32.22 4.51
CA ILE A 382 21.64 -33.02 3.69
C ILE A 382 23.06 -32.92 4.22
N THR A 383 23.83 -34.00 4.11
CA THR A 383 25.27 -34.03 4.43
C THR A 383 26.06 -34.56 3.25
N GLN A 384 27.26 -34.02 3.01
CA GLN A 384 28.18 -34.48 1.97
C GLN A 384 29.31 -35.34 2.55
N ALA A 385 29.59 -36.48 1.90
CA ALA A 385 30.76 -37.29 2.17
C ALA A 385 32.06 -36.50 1.94
N SER A 386 33.15 -36.88 2.61
CA SER A 386 34.49 -36.25 2.54
C SER A 386 34.58 -34.83 3.10
N THR A 387 33.72 -33.89 2.68
CA THR A 387 33.74 -32.49 3.13
C THR A 387 33.02 -32.29 4.46
N ASN A 388 32.03 -33.13 4.78
CA ASN A 388 31.09 -32.95 5.88
C ASN A 388 30.26 -31.64 5.78
N ALA A 389 30.13 -31.09 4.56
CA ALA A 389 29.22 -29.98 4.31
C ALA A 389 27.78 -30.37 4.65
N LYS A 390 27.03 -29.42 5.23
CA LYS A 390 25.61 -29.61 5.58
C LYS A 390 24.76 -28.49 5.01
N GLY A 391 23.51 -28.78 4.70
CA GLY A 391 22.56 -27.81 4.18
C GLY A 391 21.12 -28.19 4.49
N PHE A 392 20.25 -27.20 4.48
CA PHE A 392 18.81 -27.36 4.64
C PHE A 392 18.13 -27.32 3.27
N VAL A 393 17.36 -28.35 2.92
CA VAL A 393 16.71 -28.49 1.61
C VAL A 393 15.50 -27.55 1.54
N VAL A 394 15.52 -26.67 0.54
CA VAL A 394 14.43 -25.73 0.26
C VAL A 394 13.49 -26.27 -0.81
N SER A 395 14.05 -26.94 -1.82
CA SER A 395 13.30 -27.48 -2.96
C SER A 395 14.10 -28.56 -3.65
N TYR A 396 13.40 -29.53 -4.23
CA TYR A 396 13.98 -30.51 -5.14
C TYR A 396 13.09 -30.74 -6.36
N ASN A 397 13.63 -30.47 -7.55
CA ASN A 397 12.92 -30.70 -8.79
C ASN A 397 13.24 -32.11 -9.32
N SER A 398 12.27 -33.02 -9.27
CA SER A 398 12.44 -34.41 -9.74
C SER A 398 12.62 -34.53 -11.25
N THR A 399 12.29 -33.51 -12.04
CA THR A 399 12.52 -33.49 -13.49
C THR A 399 13.95 -33.06 -13.80
N THR A 400 14.37 -31.87 -13.36
CA THR A 400 15.71 -31.33 -13.67
C THR A 400 16.81 -31.88 -12.76
N LYS A 401 16.45 -32.55 -11.66
CA LYS A 401 17.34 -33.04 -10.60
C LYS A 401 18.14 -31.93 -9.92
N VAL A 402 17.58 -30.72 -9.89
CA VAL A 402 18.14 -29.59 -9.15
C VAL A 402 17.63 -29.62 -7.72
N LEU A 403 18.57 -29.57 -6.77
CA LEU A 403 18.31 -29.40 -5.34
C LEU A 403 18.74 -27.99 -4.92
N LYS A 404 17.80 -27.21 -4.37
CA LYS A 404 18.06 -25.88 -3.81
C LYS A 404 18.15 -25.95 -2.28
N TYR A 405 19.13 -25.26 -1.69
CA TYR A 405 19.42 -25.32 -0.26
C TYR A 405 20.03 -24.02 0.28
N TYR A 406 19.92 -23.80 1.58
CA TYR A 406 20.71 -22.79 2.30
C TYR A 406 21.56 -23.44 3.40
N GLN A 407 22.51 -22.68 3.95
CA GLN A 407 23.34 -23.08 5.07
C GLN A 407 23.23 -22.03 6.16
N ASP A 408 22.45 -22.32 7.20
CA ASP A 408 22.31 -21.44 8.37
C ASP A 408 23.28 -21.85 9.49
N SER A 409 23.24 -21.12 10.60
CA SER A 409 24.10 -21.38 11.76
C SER A 409 23.67 -22.60 12.60
N VAL A 410 22.61 -23.32 12.21
CA VAL A 410 22.05 -24.42 12.99
C VAL A 410 22.18 -25.75 12.25
N ASP A 411 21.55 -25.85 11.08
CA ASP A 411 21.52 -27.04 10.24
C ASP A 411 22.63 -27.02 9.17
N GLY A 412 23.11 -25.83 8.81
CA GLY A 412 24.13 -25.62 7.77
C GLY A 412 25.59 -25.71 8.23
N VAL A 413 25.84 -26.01 9.51
CA VAL A 413 27.19 -25.96 10.11
C VAL A 413 27.73 -27.32 10.54
N GLN A 414 29.04 -27.50 10.37
CA GLN A 414 29.81 -28.60 10.94
C GLN A 414 30.82 -28.03 11.94
N ASN A 415 30.71 -28.43 13.21
CA ASN A 415 31.51 -27.88 14.33
C ASN A 415 31.49 -26.34 14.37
N GLY A 416 30.33 -25.72 14.08
CA GLY A 416 30.14 -24.26 14.06
C GLY A 416 30.60 -23.55 12.78
N ASN A 417 31.24 -24.25 11.84
CA ASN A 417 31.67 -23.67 10.57
C ASN A 417 30.72 -24.05 9.43
N VAL A 418 30.41 -23.09 8.55
CA VAL A 418 29.78 -23.38 7.26
C VAL A 418 30.86 -23.92 6.32
N ILE A 419 30.69 -25.16 5.87
CA ILE A 419 31.57 -25.80 4.87
C ILE A 419 30.81 -25.83 3.55
N ALA A 420 31.39 -25.29 2.47
CA ALA A 420 30.76 -25.32 1.16
C ALA A 420 30.72 -26.74 0.59
N PHE A 421 29.60 -27.11 -0.03
CA PHE A 421 29.52 -28.31 -0.85
C PHE A 421 30.44 -28.17 -2.06
N SER A 422 31.21 -29.22 -2.36
CA SER A 422 32.14 -29.20 -3.49
C SER A 422 32.52 -30.60 -3.96
N GLY A 423 32.99 -30.68 -5.22
CA GLY A 423 33.45 -31.91 -5.86
C GLY A 423 32.37 -32.96 -6.10
N GLY A 424 32.74 -34.11 -6.66
CA GLY A 424 31.82 -35.23 -6.91
C GLY A 424 31.64 -36.13 -5.68
N ASN A 425 31.30 -35.56 -4.53
CA ASN A 425 31.11 -36.33 -3.30
C ASN A 425 29.62 -36.59 -3.03
N GLN A 426 29.29 -37.82 -2.62
CA GLN A 426 27.93 -38.25 -2.32
C GLN A 426 27.25 -37.35 -1.28
N ILE A 427 26.00 -36.97 -1.57
CA ILE A 427 25.07 -36.27 -0.70
C ILE A 427 24.12 -37.31 -0.11
N THR A 428 23.83 -37.21 1.19
CA THR A 428 22.90 -38.09 1.89
C THR A 428 21.83 -37.26 2.59
N SER A 429 20.57 -37.61 2.37
CA SER A 429 19.39 -37.00 3.01
C SER A 429 19.18 -37.52 4.43
N SER A 430 18.74 -36.66 5.36
CA SER A 430 18.59 -37.04 6.76
C SER A 430 17.31 -37.83 7.07
N VAL A 431 16.27 -37.74 6.24
CA VAL A 431 14.98 -38.40 6.52
C VAL A 431 14.94 -39.82 5.98
N ASN A 432 15.25 -39.99 4.68
CA ASN A 432 15.09 -41.27 3.99
C ASN A 432 16.42 -41.93 3.59
N ALA A 433 17.56 -41.33 3.94
CA ALA A 433 18.89 -41.77 3.52
C ALA A 433 19.02 -41.90 1.99
N TYR A 434 18.27 -41.10 1.23
CA TYR A 434 18.47 -41.00 -0.21
C TYR A 434 19.84 -40.43 -0.50
N THR A 435 20.46 -40.93 -1.56
CA THR A 435 21.80 -40.52 -1.97
C THR A 435 21.82 -40.07 -3.41
N ALA A 436 22.71 -39.12 -3.70
CA ALA A 436 23.00 -38.64 -5.04
C ALA A 436 24.41 -38.06 -5.07
N THR A 437 25.06 -38.05 -6.24
CA THR A 437 26.38 -37.42 -6.40
C THR A 437 26.26 -36.26 -7.38
N PRO A 438 26.65 -35.02 -7.02
CA PRO A 438 26.55 -33.86 -7.91
C PRO A 438 27.27 -34.09 -9.24
N ASP A 439 26.60 -33.72 -10.33
CA ASP A 439 27.15 -33.86 -11.68
C ASP A 439 28.18 -32.76 -11.93
N THR A 440 29.43 -33.06 -11.60
CA THR A 440 30.55 -32.12 -11.77
C THR A 440 30.89 -31.82 -13.23
N THR A 441 30.32 -32.56 -14.19
CA THR A 441 30.51 -32.30 -15.62
C THR A 441 29.58 -31.18 -16.10
N PHE A 442 28.43 -30.99 -15.44
CA PHE A 442 27.48 -29.94 -15.76
C PHE A 442 28.06 -28.55 -15.49
N GLY A 443 28.09 -27.69 -16.53
CA GLY A 443 28.66 -26.35 -16.43
C GLY A 443 30.18 -26.31 -16.21
N SER A 444 30.90 -27.41 -16.50
CA SER A 444 32.36 -27.51 -16.29
C SER A 444 33.20 -26.70 -17.27
N THR A 445 32.71 -26.50 -18.50
CA THR A 445 33.40 -25.71 -19.53
C THR A 445 33.01 -24.24 -19.50
N ASN A 446 31.71 -23.98 -19.33
CA ASN A 446 31.13 -22.64 -19.16
C ASN A 446 29.98 -22.74 -18.16
N PRO A 447 29.67 -21.67 -17.41
CA PRO A 447 28.51 -21.67 -16.54
C PRO A 447 27.22 -21.98 -17.31
N ALA A 448 26.40 -22.88 -16.78
CA ALA A 448 25.17 -23.35 -17.41
C ALA A 448 23.94 -22.87 -16.62
N THR A 449 22.96 -22.28 -17.32
CA THR A 449 21.70 -21.79 -16.72
C THR A 449 20.48 -22.61 -17.13
N GLN A 450 20.66 -23.56 -18.04
CA GLN A 450 19.61 -24.39 -18.63
C GLN A 450 20.05 -25.84 -18.74
N ILE A 451 19.09 -26.75 -18.72
CA ILE A 451 19.28 -28.17 -19.04
C ILE A 451 18.32 -28.60 -20.13
N THR A 452 18.78 -29.44 -21.06
CA THR A 452 17.92 -30.07 -22.08
C THR A 452 17.66 -31.51 -21.68
N ILE A 453 16.39 -31.89 -21.58
CA ILE A 453 15.96 -33.26 -21.25
C ILE A 453 14.99 -33.70 -22.35
N GLY A 454 15.40 -34.72 -23.12
CA GLY A 454 14.69 -35.11 -24.34
C GLY A 454 14.68 -33.94 -25.36
N VAL A 455 13.49 -33.43 -25.67
CA VAL A 455 13.29 -32.29 -26.60
C VAL A 455 13.03 -30.96 -25.90
N SER A 456 12.92 -30.96 -24.57
CA SER A 456 12.53 -29.79 -23.78
C SER A 456 13.75 -29.12 -23.16
N VAL A 457 13.75 -27.78 -23.15
CA VAL A 457 14.76 -26.96 -22.46
C VAL A 457 14.13 -26.39 -21.19
N TYR A 458 14.83 -26.55 -20.07
CA TYR A 458 14.40 -26.10 -18.75
C TYR A 458 15.36 -25.02 -18.25
N GLU A 459 14.82 -23.85 -17.91
CA GLU A 459 15.54 -22.82 -17.15
C GLU A 459 15.77 -23.29 -15.70
N LEU A 460 16.97 -23.09 -15.18
CA LEU A 460 17.32 -23.50 -13.82
C LEU A 460 17.26 -22.35 -12.81
N GLY A 461 17.17 -21.10 -13.28
CA GLY A 461 17.15 -19.88 -12.46
C GLY A 461 18.47 -19.56 -11.77
N LEU A 462 19.51 -20.37 -11.97
CA LEU A 462 20.81 -20.21 -11.35
C LEU A 462 21.91 -20.57 -12.35
N SER A 463 23.09 -19.97 -12.17
CA SER A 463 24.26 -20.25 -13.00
C SER A 463 25.14 -21.33 -12.37
N PHE A 464 25.12 -22.53 -12.95
CA PHE A 464 25.87 -23.69 -12.44
C PHE A 464 27.28 -23.76 -13.02
N VAL A 465 28.25 -24.03 -12.16
CA VAL A 465 29.64 -24.33 -12.49
C VAL A 465 30.00 -25.65 -11.82
N SER A 466 30.41 -26.64 -12.61
CA SER A 466 30.74 -27.99 -12.14
C SER A 466 29.71 -28.60 -11.18
N GLY A 467 28.43 -28.53 -11.55
CA GLY A 467 27.32 -29.12 -10.80
C GLY A 467 26.79 -28.29 -9.64
N TYR A 468 27.35 -27.11 -9.37
CA TYR A 468 26.97 -26.25 -8.24
C TYR A 468 26.63 -24.82 -8.68
N ALA A 469 25.69 -24.18 -8.00
CA ALA A 469 25.39 -22.77 -8.17
C ALA A 469 25.38 -22.05 -6.82
N ASN A 470 25.92 -20.83 -6.81
CA ASN A 470 25.79 -19.92 -5.67
C ASN A 470 24.45 -19.19 -5.71
N GLN A 471 24.05 -18.62 -4.59
CA GLN A 471 23.02 -17.58 -4.53
C GLN A 471 23.41 -16.38 -5.42
N GLU A 472 22.43 -15.60 -5.84
CA GLU A 472 22.63 -14.43 -6.71
C GLU A 472 22.62 -13.10 -5.96
N ILE A 473 22.20 -13.12 -4.69
CA ILE A 473 22.24 -11.96 -3.81
C ILE A 473 23.36 -12.11 -2.78
N GLN A 474 24.08 -11.04 -2.50
CA GLN A 474 25.04 -10.98 -1.42
C GLN A 474 24.35 -11.00 -0.06
N SER A 475 24.66 -12.00 0.78
CA SER A 475 24.13 -12.09 2.15
C SER A 475 24.40 -10.83 2.95
N ASN A 476 23.41 -10.40 3.74
CA ASN A 476 23.48 -9.23 4.62
C ASN A 476 23.85 -7.92 3.89
N SER A 477 23.46 -7.78 2.62
CA SER A 477 23.59 -6.54 1.86
C SER A 477 22.26 -5.78 1.77
N GLY A 478 22.36 -4.46 1.59
CA GLY A 478 21.19 -3.58 1.60
C GLY A 478 20.60 -3.39 3.00
N GLU A 479 19.44 -2.74 3.07
CA GLU A 479 18.74 -2.43 4.32
C GLU A 479 17.38 -3.13 4.36
N ILE A 480 17.08 -3.89 5.41
CA ILE A 480 15.76 -4.50 5.57
C ILE A 480 14.79 -3.43 6.06
N LEU A 481 13.75 -3.16 5.27
CA LEU A 481 12.72 -2.16 5.58
C LEU A 481 11.51 -2.75 6.30
N TYR A 482 11.25 -4.04 6.09
CA TYR A 482 10.05 -4.70 6.60
C TYR A 482 10.29 -6.21 6.75
N ILE A 483 9.76 -6.78 7.83
CA ILE A 483 9.71 -8.23 8.07
C ILE A 483 8.30 -8.57 8.58
N ASP A 484 7.70 -9.59 7.98
CA ASP A 484 6.44 -10.19 8.42
C ASP A 484 6.63 -11.70 8.57
N ASN A 485 6.36 -12.20 9.78
CA ASN A 485 6.34 -13.62 10.05
C ASN A 485 4.91 -14.13 9.97
N ARG A 486 4.72 -15.19 9.20
CA ARG A 486 3.42 -15.75 8.89
C ARG A 486 3.33 -17.22 9.26
N ASN A 487 2.09 -17.68 9.40
CA ASN A 487 1.77 -19.09 9.27
C ASN A 487 2.22 -19.59 7.88
N PRO A 488 2.53 -20.89 7.73
CA PRO A 488 3.05 -21.44 6.48
C PRO A 488 2.12 -21.19 5.29
N ILE A 489 2.71 -20.72 4.20
CA ILE A 489 2.06 -20.60 2.89
C ILE A 489 2.81 -21.52 1.93
N THR A 490 2.15 -22.58 1.49
CA THR A 490 2.70 -23.54 0.53
C THR A 490 2.38 -23.08 -0.88
N ARG A 491 3.42 -22.89 -1.69
CA ARG A 491 3.28 -22.62 -3.11
C ARG A 491 2.79 -23.85 -3.85
N SER A 492 2.19 -23.64 -5.00
CA SER A 492 1.80 -24.71 -5.92
C SER A 492 1.91 -24.22 -7.35
N ALA A 493 2.20 -25.10 -8.30
CA ALA A 493 2.30 -24.76 -9.72
C ALA A 493 0.99 -24.16 -10.29
N ASP A 494 -0.15 -24.47 -9.67
CA ASP A 494 -1.49 -24.04 -10.13
C ASP A 494 -1.97 -22.74 -9.44
N GLN A 495 -1.15 -22.13 -8.59
CA GLN A 495 -1.52 -20.95 -7.82
C GLN A 495 -0.56 -19.80 -8.08
N ASN A 496 -1.11 -18.61 -8.31
CA ASN A 496 -0.35 -17.37 -8.26
C ASN A 496 -0.58 -16.73 -6.89
N GLU A 497 0.49 -16.26 -6.25
CA GLU A 497 0.38 -15.55 -4.98
C GLU A 497 0.50 -14.04 -5.18
N GLU A 498 -0.33 -13.26 -4.50
CA GLU A 498 -0.22 -11.80 -4.46
C GLU A 498 0.10 -11.36 -3.03
N LEU A 499 1.15 -10.55 -2.89
CA LEU A 499 1.62 -9.99 -1.63
C LEU A 499 1.51 -8.47 -1.70
N LYS A 500 0.81 -7.90 -0.73
CA LYS A 500 0.66 -6.43 -0.58
C LYS A 500 1.17 -6.04 0.82
N VAL A 501 2.15 -5.16 0.86
CA VAL A 501 2.72 -4.61 2.10
C VAL A 501 2.43 -3.12 2.14
N VAL A 502 1.91 -2.61 3.26
CA VAL A 502 1.64 -1.17 3.45
C VAL A 502 2.55 -0.65 4.56
N ILE A 503 3.34 0.38 4.24
CA ILE A 503 4.20 1.09 5.19
C ILE A 503 3.60 2.48 5.47
N GLU A 504 3.56 2.87 6.73
CA GLU A 504 3.13 4.20 7.19
C GLU A 504 4.34 5.07 7.56
N PHE A 505 4.30 6.35 7.18
CA PHE A 505 5.35 7.35 7.41
C PHE A 505 5.02 8.36 8.50
#